data_AF-A0A9E8KNQ1-F1
#
_entry.id   AF-A0A9E8KNQ1-F1
#
_cell.length_a   1.000
_cell.length_b   1.000
_cell.length_c   1.000
_cell.angle_alpha   90.00
_cell.angle_beta   90.00
_cell.angle_gamma   90.00
#
_symmetry.space_group_name_H-M   'P 1'
#
loop_
_entity.id
_entity.type
_entity.pdbx_description
1 polymer ?
#
loop_
_entity_poly.entity_id
_entity_poly.type
_entity_poly.pdbx_seq_one_letter_code
_entity_poly.pdbx_strand_id
1 'polypeptide(L)' 'MAKDFSLGWDLESLNKAYQQGYMAGLMGMNRQKCPYNGEVISAAWEAGWEDGYESCELKAPVHKIA' A
#
# COMPACT_ATOMS: atom_id res chain seq x y z
N MET A 1 12.02 -22.46 -0.53
CA MET A 1 11.61 -21.06 -0.26
C MET A 1 11.60 -20.87 1.24
N ALA A 2 12.42 -19.95 1.76
CA ALA A 2 12.63 -19.77 3.19
C ALA A 2 11.38 -19.19 3.82
N LYS A 3 10.57 -20.06 4.42
CA LYS A 3 9.44 -19.65 5.23
C LYS A 3 10.00 -19.34 6.62
N ASP A 4 10.46 -18.11 6.79
CA ASP A 4 10.98 -17.65 8.08
C ASP A 4 9.79 -17.48 9.03
N PHE A 5 9.55 -18.53 9.83
CA PHE A 5 8.38 -18.66 10.71
C PHE A 5 8.49 -17.86 12.02
N SER A 6 9.45 -16.94 12.16
CA SER A 6 9.76 -16.35 13.48
C SER A 6 9.09 -15.00 13.77
N LEU A 7 8.42 -14.36 12.81
CA LEU A 7 7.92 -12.96 12.96
C LEU A 7 6.42 -12.75 12.73
N GLY A 8 5.63 -13.81 12.54
CA GLY A 8 4.16 -13.70 12.42
C GLY A 8 3.66 -13.16 11.08
N TRP A 9 4.55 -12.88 10.11
CA TRP A 9 4.21 -12.41 8.77
C TRP A 9 5.04 -13.15 7.72
N ASP A 10 4.38 -13.69 6.70
CA ASP A 10 5.04 -14.30 5.53
C ASP A 10 5.20 -13.26 4.41
N LEU A 11 6.25 -13.38 3.59
CA LEU A 11 6.49 -12.50 2.44
C LEU A 11 5.27 -12.41 1.52
N GLU A 12 4.55 -13.51 1.32
CA GLU A 12 3.32 -13.53 0.52
C GLU A 12 2.21 -12.65 1.14
N SER A 13 2.13 -12.62 2.48
CA SER A 13 1.16 -11.79 3.19
C SER A 13 1.49 -10.30 3.10
N LEU A 14 2.78 -9.96 3.18
CA LEU A 14 3.27 -8.58 2.98
C LEU A 14 3.05 -8.12 1.54
N ASN A 15 3.34 -8.97 0.55
CA ASN A 15 3.12 -8.65 -0.85
C ASN A 15 1.63 -8.45 -1.16
N LYS A 16 0.75 -9.28 -0.58
CA LYS A 16 -0.70 -9.09 -0.69
C LYS A 16 -1.14 -7.76 -0.07
N ALA A 17 -0.63 -7.43 1.12
CA ALA A 17 -0.93 -6.18 1.79
C ALA A 17 -0.52 -4.97 0.93
N TYR A 18 0.70 -4.99 0.39
CA TYR A 18 1.17 -3.97 -0.55
C TYR A 18 0.25 -3.83 -1.77
N GLN A 19 -0.09 -4.93 -2.45
CA GLN A 19 -0.97 -4.88 -3.62
C GLN A 19 -2.37 -4.34 -3.30
N GLN A 20 -2.93 -4.71 -2.13
CA GLN A 20 -4.20 -4.16 -1.67
C GLN A 20 -4.10 -2.66 -1.36
N GLY A 21 -3.00 -2.22 -0.77
CA GLY A 21 -2.69 -0.82 -0.54
C GLY A 21 -2.66 -0.05 -1.86
N TYR A 22 -1.90 -0.54 -2.83
CA TYR A 22 -1.78 0.06 -4.15
C TYR A 22 -3.11 0.25 -4.85
N MET A 23 -3.98 -0.76 -4.85
CA MET A 23 -5.33 -0.61 -5.40
C MET A 23 -6.17 0.41 -4.62
N ALA A 24 -6.08 0.43 -3.29
CA ALA A 24 -6.77 1.41 -2.47
C ALA A 24 -6.28 2.85 -2.75
N GLY A 25 -4.97 3.04 -2.95
CA GLY A 25 -4.37 4.31 -3.34
C GLY A 25 -4.82 4.77 -4.72
N LEU A 26 -4.80 3.86 -5.71
CA LEU A 26 -5.30 4.12 -7.07
C LEU A 26 -6.78 4.51 -7.10
N MET A 27 -7.60 3.94 -6.21
CA MET A 27 -9.02 4.29 -6.09
C MET A 27 -9.27 5.58 -5.29
N GLY A 28 -8.23 6.23 -4.78
CA GLY A 28 -8.35 7.42 -3.91
C GLY A 28 -9.02 7.12 -2.57
N MET A 29 -8.97 5.86 -2.10
CA MET A 29 -9.49 5.49 -0.78
C MET A 29 -8.63 6.10 0.33
N ASN A 30 -9.21 6.37 1.49
CA ASN A 30 -8.47 6.93 2.62
C ASN A 30 -7.47 5.92 3.20
N ARG A 31 -6.22 6.34 3.44
CA ARG A 31 -5.14 5.54 4.08
C ARG A 31 -5.53 4.93 5.43
N GLN A 32 -6.44 5.57 6.19
CA GLN A 32 -6.92 5.04 7.48
C GLN A 32 -7.81 3.79 7.36
N LYS A 33 -8.18 3.37 6.13
CA LYS A 33 -8.94 2.14 5.89
C LYS A 33 -8.07 0.89 5.81
N CYS A 34 -6.81 0.95 6.26
CA CYS A 34 -5.95 -0.22 6.36
C CYS A 34 -6.64 -1.30 7.21
N PRO A 35 -6.90 -2.51 6.66
CA PRO A 35 -7.62 -3.57 7.38
C PRO A 35 -6.72 -4.37 8.32
N TYR A 36 -5.42 -4.06 8.37
CA TYR A 36 -4.42 -4.81 9.10
C TYR A 36 -4.10 -4.18 10.46
N ASN A 37 -3.96 -5.03 11.49
CA ASN A 37 -3.66 -4.62 12.86
C ASN A 37 -2.19 -4.82 13.26
N GLY A 38 -1.33 -5.25 12.33
CA GLY A 38 0.09 -5.52 12.61
C GLY A 38 1.00 -4.48 11.98
N GLU A 39 1.93 -3.92 12.74
CA GLU A 39 2.79 -2.81 12.30
C GLU A 39 3.51 -3.11 10.97
N VAL A 40 4.08 -4.31 10.81
CA VAL A 40 4.83 -4.70 9.60
C VAL A 40 3.94 -4.84 8.38
N ILE A 41 2.79 -5.51 8.51
CA ILE A 41 1.85 -5.70 7.39
C ILE A 41 1.11 -4.41 7.04
N SER A 42 0.83 -3.56 8.03
CA SER A 42 0.25 -2.24 7.84
C SER A 42 1.23 -1.34 7.10
N ALA A 43 2.50 -1.34 7.48
CA ALA A 43 3.53 -0.59 6.77
C ALA A 43 3.65 -1.04 5.29
N ALA A 44 3.56 -2.34 5.00
CA ALA A 44 3.56 -2.84 3.63
C ALA A 44 2.33 -2.35 2.84
N TRP A 45 1.15 -2.37 3.43
CA TRP A 45 -0.07 -1.83 2.82
C TRP A 45 0.02 -0.33 2.59
N GLU A 46 0.53 0.42 3.57
CA GLU A 46 0.68 1.88 3.47
C GLU A 46 1.67 2.27 2.36
N ALA A 47 2.80 1.57 2.24
CA ALA A 47 3.75 1.78 1.16
C ALA A 47 3.09 1.58 -0.21
N GLY A 48 2.33 0.49 -0.39
CA GLY A 48 1.59 0.27 -1.62
C GLY A 48 0.55 1.37 -1.88
N TRP A 49 -0.18 1.79 -0.85
CA TRP A 49 -1.17 2.87 -0.96
C TRP A 49 -0.55 4.18 -1.41
N GLU A 50 0.62 4.56 -0.88
CA GLU A 50 1.32 5.78 -1.28
C GLU A 50 1.71 5.73 -2.77
N ASP A 51 2.27 4.61 -3.23
CA ASP A 51 2.65 4.41 -4.63
C ASP A 51 1.43 4.41 -5.58
N GLY A 52 0.33 3.79 -5.15
CA GLY A 52 -0.93 3.78 -5.89
C GLY A 52 -1.60 5.14 -5.92
N TYR A 53 -1.53 5.88 -4.82
CA TYR A 53 -2.06 7.24 -4.74
C TYR A 53 -1.22 8.23 -5.58
N GLU A 54 0.09 8.03 -5.67
CA GLU A 54 0.94 8.76 -6.62
C GLU A 54 0.57 8.46 -8.08
N SER A 55 0.31 7.19 -8.38
CA SER A 55 -0.08 6.71 -9.71
C SER A 55 -1.54 6.98 -10.08
N CYS A 56 -2.35 7.48 -9.15
CA CYS A 56 -3.76 7.76 -9.39
C CYS A 56 -3.92 8.92 -10.39
N GLU A 57 -4.32 8.61 -11.63
CA GLU A 57 -4.54 9.58 -12.71
C GLU A 57 -5.63 10.62 -12.42
N LEU A 58 -6.41 10.47 -11.34
CA LEU A 58 -7.32 11.49 -10.84
C LEU A 58 -6.61 12.67 -10.18
N LYS A 59 -5.28 12.61 -10.00
CA LYS A 59 -4.46 13.79 -9.78
C LYS A 59 -4.46 14.61 -11.06
N ALA A 60 -5.42 15.54 -11.14
CA ALA A 60 -5.40 16.61 -12.12
C ALA A 60 -3.96 17.17 -12.22
N PRO A 61 -3.39 17.31 -13.43
CA PRO A 61 -2.07 17.87 -13.57
C PRO A 61 -2.11 19.28 -12.99
N VAL A 62 -1.52 19.47 -11.81
CA VAL A 62 -1.12 20.81 -11.37
C VAL A 62 -0.02 21.19 -12.33
N HIS A 63 -0.42 21.79 -13.45
CA HIS A 63 0.55 22.22 -14.42
C HIS A 63 1.46 23.22 -13.70
N LYS A 64 2.75 22.97 -13.79
CA LYS A 64 3.74 24.01 -13.53
C LYS A 64 3.68 24.92 -14.77
N ILE A 65 2.81 25.94 -14.73
CA ILE A 65 3.13 27.18 -15.42
C ILE A 65 3.96 27.98 -14.43
N ALA A 66 5.26 28.02 -14.71
CA ALA A 66 6.10 29.21 -14.61
C ALA A 66 7.40 28.91 -15.35
#